data_AF-A0A6B0YT29-F1
#
_entry.id   AF-A0A6B0YT29-F1
#
_cell.length_a   1.000
_cell.length_b   1.000
_cell.length_c   1.000
_cell.angle_alpha   90.00
_cell.angle_beta   90.00
_cell.angle_gamma   90.00
#
_symmetry.space_group_name_H-M   'P 1'
#
loop_
_entity.id
_entity.type
_entity.pdbx_description
1 polymer ?
#
loop_
_entity_poly.entity_id
_entity_poly.type
_entity_poly.pdbx_seq_one_letter_code
_entity_poly.pdbx_strand_id
1 'polypeptide(L)'
;MDGPGASQVSRVIEVKKIQDWLAPLLLAVFTGLALFALTAVWPVDTHDGLTHIRRIEALTAALREGVIYPRWFPDHLLGYGTPVFNYYSPGFYYPPALLHVAGLDLILSIRVALSLGFGISAWWMYRLSRLFVSVWPAMVGVVCFQFFPYRIYDLFIRGAFPEFNAFVWLPLVAFYTLKAANPDRSAADGSSHSLHLAVAGLAWAGLIVTHNLTALMAVVLLGAVLAAFAAFQHVERNRVPRIIVGSAAPVAIGIVLTAWYVIPALLELGWVMNGRRLFAGVGLGHFLSWRELIDFNALYSYSYPNDRPRLPLYVIPVALAALAAVLTVELRKLRFFIQLTALQTLVLAWAMTDTSKWLWTRIEIFFDQVQFPWRWQIFAALGISLLLAASIEALHKKGQSWRRVAPLSSILISVYLFAYASFGLNYTTIEDEPEVSHWSDSVVHLFWNQSLSIWAQHLMPV
;
A
#
# COMPACT_ATOMS: atom_id res chain seq x y z
N MET A 1 0.16 50.92 12.86
CA MET A 1 -0.57 50.99 11.58
C MET A 1 -0.05 49.88 10.71
N ASP A 2 -0.68 48.71 10.76
CA ASP A 2 -0.32 47.59 9.90
C ASP A 2 -0.82 47.90 8.49
N GLY A 3 0.10 48.08 7.54
CA GLY A 3 -0.23 48.44 6.17
C GLY A 3 -1.09 47.36 5.49
N PRO A 4 -1.84 47.72 4.43
CA PRO A 4 -2.76 46.81 3.72
C PRO A 4 -2.13 45.51 3.17
N GLY A 5 -0.79 45.42 3.10
CA GLY A 5 -0.07 44.19 2.76
C GLY A 5 0.01 43.14 3.88
N ALA A 6 -0.02 43.54 5.16
CA ALA A 6 0.09 42.61 6.29
C ALA A 6 -1.16 41.73 6.42
N SER A 7 -2.35 42.27 6.13
CA SER A 7 -3.63 41.54 6.16
C SER A 7 -3.81 40.59 4.97
N GLN A 8 -3.18 40.88 3.82
CA GLN A 8 -3.19 39.97 2.67
C GLN A 8 -2.24 38.79 2.89
N VAL A 9 -1.04 39.03 3.43
CA VAL A 9 -0.08 37.97 3.75
C VAL A 9 -0.64 37.03 4.82
N SER A 10 -1.28 37.55 5.86
CA SER A 10 -1.91 36.72 6.90
C SER A 10 -3.02 35.84 6.34
N ARG A 11 -3.91 36.38 5.48
CA ARG A 11 -4.96 35.61 4.79
C ARG A 11 -4.40 34.51 3.89
N VAL A 12 -3.33 34.77 3.14
CA VAL A 12 -2.70 33.75 2.27
C VAL A 12 -2.09 32.62 3.10
N ILE A 13 -1.46 32.94 4.24
CA ILE A 13 -0.89 31.95 5.17
C ILE A 13 -2.01 31.10 5.78
N GLU A 14 -3.13 31.72 6.16
CA GLU A 14 -4.28 31.04 6.77
C GLU A 14 -4.96 30.07 5.78
N VAL A 15 -5.23 30.52 4.55
CA VAL A 15 -5.80 29.67 3.48
C VAL A 15 -4.89 28.47 3.19
N LYS A 16 -3.57 28.67 3.15
CA LYS A 16 -2.61 27.58 2.92
C LYS A 16 -2.61 26.57 4.08
N LYS A 17 -2.64 27.04 5.32
CA LYS A 17 -2.75 26.16 6.51
C LYS A 17 -4.05 25.35 6.49
N ILE A 18 -5.18 25.97 6.14
CA ILE A 18 -6.47 25.28 6.03
C ILE A 18 -6.40 24.22 4.94
N GLN A 19 -5.86 24.53 3.76
CA GLN A 19 -5.72 23.55 2.67
C GLN A 19 -4.82 22.37 3.04
N ASP A 20 -3.73 22.61 3.77
CA ASP A 20 -2.77 21.57 4.13
C ASP A 20 -3.24 20.65 5.28
N TRP A 21 -4.36 20.98 5.96
CA TRP A 21 -4.99 20.15 7.02
C TRP A 21 -6.41 19.69 6.68
N LEU A 22 -7.29 20.58 6.22
CA LEU A 22 -8.68 20.28 5.93
C LEU A 22 -8.83 19.42 4.66
N ALA A 23 -8.09 19.71 3.59
CA ALA A 23 -8.17 18.91 2.37
C ALA A 23 -7.76 17.44 2.58
N PRO A 24 -6.60 17.11 3.23
CA PRO A 24 -6.28 15.72 3.52
C PRO A 24 -7.25 15.09 4.52
N LEU A 25 -7.83 15.86 5.45
CA LEU A 25 -8.87 15.35 6.37
C LEU A 25 -10.12 14.91 5.60
N LEU A 26 -10.64 15.78 4.74
CA LEU A 26 -11.81 15.50 3.93
C LEU A 26 -11.55 14.30 3.00
N LEU A 27 -10.39 14.25 2.34
CA LEU A 27 -10.02 13.10 1.51
C LEU A 27 -9.95 11.80 2.32
N ALA A 28 -9.35 11.83 3.51
CA ALA A 28 -9.28 10.68 4.39
C ALA A 28 -10.68 10.18 4.79
N VAL A 29 -11.56 11.09 5.21
CA VAL A 29 -12.94 10.77 5.59
C VAL A 29 -13.74 10.26 4.39
N PHE A 30 -13.75 10.98 3.26
CA PHE A 30 -14.52 10.59 2.09
C PHE A 30 -14.06 9.26 1.49
N THR A 31 -12.76 9.02 1.37
CA THR A 31 -12.26 7.75 0.83
C THR A 31 -12.45 6.59 1.81
N GLY A 32 -12.29 6.82 3.11
CA GLY A 32 -12.60 5.83 4.15
C GLY A 32 -14.08 5.43 4.16
N LEU A 33 -14.98 6.41 4.05
CA LEU A 33 -16.42 6.18 3.92
C LEU A 33 -16.78 5.49 2.60
N ALA A 34 -16.13 5.86 1.49
CA ALA A 34 -16.31 5.18 0.21
C ALA A 34 -15.93 3.70 0.31
N LEU A 35 -14.80 3.36 0.94
CA LEU A 35 -14.44 1.96 1.17
C LEU A 35 -15.43 1.26 2.13
N PHE A 36 -15.89 1.97 3.16
CA PHE A 36 -16.87 1.41 4.10
C PHE A 36 -18.18 1.05 3.41
N ALA A 37 -18.62 1.90 2.46
CA ALA A 37 -19.78 1.65 1.61
C ALA A 37 -19.53 0.52 0.61
N LEU A 38 -18.36 0.47 -0.05
CA LEU A 38 -18.01 -0.62 -0.98
C LEU A 38 -17.92 -1.99 -0.29
N THR A 39 -17.58 -2.02 1.00
CA THR A 39 -17.54 -3.25 1.81
C THR A 39 -18.86 -3.51 2.53
N ALA A 40 -19.93 -2.77 2.23
CA ALA A 40 -21.26 -3.04 2.78
C ALA A 40 -21.75 -4.43 2.38
N VAL A 41 -21.47 -4.83 1.14
CA VAL A 41 -21.49 -6.24 0.75
C VAL A 41 -20.09 -6.78 0.96
N TRP A 42 -19.94 -7.65 1.96
CA TRP A 42 -18.64 -8.18 2.34
C TRP A 42 -18.22 -9.28 1.36
N PRO A 43 -16.98 -9.25 0.82
CA PRO A 43 -16.51 -10.32 -0.05
C PRO A 43 -16.28 -11.58 0.78
N VAL A 44 -17.11 -12.60 0.56
CA VAL A 44 -17.08 -13.86 1.33
C VAL A 44 -16.10 -14.89 0.75
N ASP A 45 -15.94 -14.93 -0.57
CA ASP A 45 -15.04 -15.85 -1.25
C ASP A 45 -13.78 -15.11 -1.75
N THR A 46 -12.77 -15.04 -0.88
CA THR A 46 -11.48 -14.44 -1.21
C THR A 46 -10.35 -15.41 -0.89
N HIS A 47 -9.22 -15.31 -1.59
CA HIS A 47 -8.12 -16.27 -1.48
C HIS A 47 -7.58 -16.43 -0.04
N ASP A 48 -7.39 -15.32 0.67
CA ASP A 48 -6.75 -15.25 2.00
C ASP A 48 -7.72 -14.77 3.10
N GLY A 49 -8.87 -14.18 2.76
CA GLY A 49 -9.68 -13.40 3.71
C GLY A 49 -10.21 -14.19 4.90
N LEU A 50 -10.71 -15.42 4.67
CA LEU A 50 -11.18 -16.29 5.77
C LEU A 50 -10.06 -16.61 6.76
N THR A 51 -8.83 -16.82 6.27
CA THR A 51 -7.65 -17.04 7.12
C THR A 51 -7.37 -15.82 7.99
N HIS A 52 -7.49 -14.62 7.43
CA HIS A 52 -7.30 -13.39 8.20
C HIS A 52 -8.41 -13.15 9.23
N ILE A 53 -9.68 -13.41 8.90
CA ILE A 53 -10.81 -13.29 9.82
C ILE A 53 -10.59 -14.19 11.05
N ARG A 54 -10.25 -15.47 10.85
CA ARG A 54 -9.98 -16.42 11.93
C ARG A 54 -8.82 -16.00 12.83
N ARG A 55 -7.77 -15.39 12.27
CA ARG A 55 -6.65 -14.85 13.06
C ARG A 55 -7.06 -13.66 13.93
N ILE A 56 -7.99 -12.82 13.46
CA ILE A 56 -8.54 -11.70 14.24
C ILE A 56 -9.40 -12.23 15.39
N GLU A 57 -10.21 -13.25 15.12
CA GLU A 57 -10.99 -13.96 16.14
C GLU A 57 -10.10 -14.60 17.21
N ALA A 58 -9.07 -15.35 16.80
CA ALA A 58 -8.11 -15.97 17.72
C ALA A 58 -7.34 -14.93 18.55
N LEU A 59 -6.92 -13.81 17.95
CA LEU A 59 -6.33 -12.69 18.69
C LEU A 59 -7.33 -12.09 19.68
N THR A 60 -8.60 -11.91 19.29
CA THR A 60 -9.64 -11.38 20.17
C THR A 60 -9.85 -12.27 21.39
N ALA A 61 -9.92 -13.60 21.20
CA ALA A 61 -10.02 -14.56 22.30
C ALA A 61 -8.84 -14.43 23.28
N ALA A 62 -7.62 -14.42 22.76
CA ALA A 62 -6.41 -14.23 23.57
C ALA A 62 -6.41 -12.90 24.34
N LEU A 63 -6.84 -11.80 23.72
CA LEU A 63 -6.94 -10.50 24.38
C LEU A 63 -7.98 -10.50 25.52
N ARG A 64 -9.11 -11.20 25.36
CA ARG A 64 -10.13 -11.35 26.41
C ARG A 64 -9.60 -12.14 27.61
N GLU A 65 -8.67 -13.05 27.38
CA GLU A 65 -7.97 -13.82 28.42
C GLU A 65 -6.76 -13.07 29.03
N GLY A 66 -6.50 -11.83 28.60
CA GLY A 66 -5.38 -11.02 29.11
C GLY A 66 -4.02 -11.31 28.43
N VAL A 67 -3.99 -12.13 27.38
CA VAL A 67 -2.78 -12.41 26.59
C VAL A 67 -2.61 -11.33 25.53
N ILE A 68 -1.81 -10.31 25.84
CA ILE A 68 -1.64 -9.11 24.98
C ILE A 68 -0.96 -9.44 23.65
N TYR A 69 0.01 -10.36 23.62
CA TYR A 69 0.71 -10.76 22.40
C TYR A 69 0.81 -12.29 22.27
N PRO A 70 -0.23 -12.95 21.73
CA PRO A 70 -0.22 -14.40 21.50
C PRO A 70 0.66 -14.75 20.30
N ARG A 71 1.86 -15.29 20.56
CA ARG A 71 2.72 -15.83 19.48
C ARG A 71 2.14 -17.10 18.85
N TRP A 72 1.34 -17.83 19.63
CA TRP A 72 0.75 -19.12 19.30
C TRP A 72 -0.78 -19.04 19.40
N PHE A 73 -1.48 -19.57 18.41
CA PHE A 73 -2.92 -19.73 18.43
C PHE A 73 -3.25 -21.21 18.68
N PRO A 74 -3.73 -21.58 19.88
CA PRO A 74 -3.89 -22.98 20.26
C PRO A 74 -5.00 -23.70 19.47
N ASP A 75 -6.07 -23.00 19.13
CA ASP A 75 -7.26 -23.62 18.51
C ASP A 75 -7.14 -23.80 16.98
N HIS A 76 -6.08 -23.25 16.38
CA HIS A 76 -5.78 -23.48 14.97
C HIS A 76 -5.34 -24.94 14.73
N LEU A 77 -5.44 -25.42 13.48
CA LEU A 77 -5.04 -26.79 13.12
C LEU A 77 -5.73 -27.85 13.99
N LEU A 78 -7.06 -27.83 14.12
CA LEU A 78 -7.82 -28.79 14.96
C LEU A 78 -7.32 -28.88 16.42
N GLY A 79 -6.81 -27.77 16.98
CA GLY A 79 -6.25 -27.74 18.34
C GLY A 79 -4.77 -28.14 18.46
N TYR A 80 -4.08 -28.47 17.35
CA TYR A 80 -2.62 -28.63 17.35
C TYR A 80 -1.90 -27.28 17.51
N GLY A 81 -2.56 -26.20 17.11
CA GLY A 81 -2.11 -24.83 17.23
C GLY A 81 -1.10 -24.38 16.16
N THR A 82 -0.96 -23.06 16.01
CA THR A 82 -0.04 -22.46 15.02
C THR A 82 0.73 -21.25 15.57
N PRO A 83 2.03 -21.10 15.24
CA PRO A 83 2.85 -19.97 15.67
C PRO A 83 2.65 -18.73 14.78
N VAL A 84 1.39 -18.29 14.60
CA VAL A 84 1.06 -17.26 13.59
C VAL A 84 1.85 -15.97 13.82
N PHE A 85 1.71 -15.33 14.98
CA PHE A 85 2.40 -14.04 15.23
C PHE A 85 3.86 -14.18 15.62
N ASN A 86 4.38 -15.41 15.70
CA ASN A 86 5.82 -15.63 15.76
C ASN A 86 6.50 -15.35 14.41
N TYR A 87 5.83 -15.65 13.29
CA TYR A 87 6.39 -15.50 11.94
C TYR A 87 5.66 -14.48 11.07
N TYR A 88 4.35 -14.34 11.23
CA TYR A 88 3.49 -13.42 10.48
C TYR A 88 3.34 -12.07 11.18
N SER A 89 3.32 -10.99 10.40
CA SER A 89 3.27 -9.62 10.90
C SER A 89 1.98 -9.32 11.67
N PRO A 90 2.04 -8.89 12.95
CA PRO A 90 0.87 -8.86 13.82
C PRO A 90 0.03 -7.56 13.76
N GLY A 91 0.60 -6.46 13.28
CA GLY A 91 0.09 -5.10 13.44
C GLY A 91 -1.31 -4.84 12.88
N PHE A 92 -1.67 -5.42 11.73
CA PHE A 92 -3.02 -5.23 11.17
C PHE A 92 -4.12 -5.87 12.02
N TYR A 93 -3.82 -6.94 12.75
CA TYR A 93 -4.84 -7.72 13.45
C TYR A 93 -5.33 -7.04 14.72
N TYR A 94 -4.53 -6.13 15.31
CA TYR A 94 -4.89 -5.45 16.57
C TYR A 94 -6.05 -4.46 16.44
N PRO A 95 -6.07 -3.51 15.48
CA PRO A 95 -7.19 -2.59 15.35
C PRO A 95 -8.57 -3.26 15.28
N PRO A 96 -8.82 -4.26 14.40
CA PRO A 96 -10.12 -4.93 14.36
C PRO A 96 -10.37 -5.81 15.59
N ALA A 97 -9.35 -6.48 16.15
CA ALA A 97 -9.53 -7.27 17.37
C ALA A 97 -9.93 -6.40 18.57
N LEU A 98 -9.32 -5.23 18.74
CA LEU A 98 -9.65 -4.29 19.82
C LEU A 98 -11.07 -3.73 19.69
N LEU A 99 -11.52 -3.44 18.48
CA LEU A 99 -12.91 -3.03 18.22
C LEU A 99 -13.90 -4.16 18.56
N HIS A 100 -13.54 -5.41 18.22
CA HIS A 100 -14.38 -6.57 18.55
C HIS A 100 -14.40 -6.88 20.05
N VAL A 101 -13.27 -6.71 20.75
CA VAL A 101 -13.21 -6.75 22.23
C VAL A 101 -14.11 -5.68 22.85
N ALA A 102 -14.17 -4.49 22.24
CA ALA A 102 -15.05 -3.39 22.69
C ALA A 102 -16.54 -3.61 22.39
N GLY A 103 -16.92 -4.74 21.77
CA GLY A 103 -18.31 -5.14 21.57
C GLY A 103 -18.88 -4.90 20.17
N LEU A 104 -18.08 -4.45 19.20
CA LEU A 104 -18.51 -4.41 17.80
C LEU A 104 -18.57 -5.82 17.22
N ASP A 105 -19.44 -6.05 16.24
CA ASP A 105 -19.40 -7.26 15.41
C ASP A 105 -18.01 -7.45 14.76
N LEU A 106 -17.59 -8.71 14.55
CA LEU A 106 -16.26 -9.03 14.03
C LEU A 106 -16.05 -8.47 12.61
N ILE A 107 -17.00 -8.70 11.70
CA ILE A 107 -16.92 -8.22 10.32
C ILE A 107 -17.00 -6.70 10.28
N LEU A 108 -17.88 -6.10 11.08
CA LEU A 108 -17.94 -4.64 11.23
C LEU A 108 -16.61 -4.06 11.72
N SER A 109 -15.96 -4.71 12.70
CA SER A 109 -14.66 -4.30 13.22
C SER A 109 -13.57 -4.32 12.15
N ILE A 110 -13.56 -5.35 11.30
CA ILE A 110 -12.64 -5.48 10.17
C ILE A 110 -12.90 -4.37 9.14
N ARG A 111 -14.15 -4.16 8.76
CA ARG A 111 -14.55 -3.09 7.82
C ARG A 111 -14.12 -1.71 8.31
N VAL A 112 -14.37 -1.41 9.59
CA VAL A 112 -13.94 -0.14 10.19
C VAL A 112 -12.41 -0.01 10.17
N ALA A 113 -11.66 -1.04 10.57
CA ALA A 113 -10.20 -1.01 10.56
C ALA A 113 -9.62 -0.80 9.16
N LEU A 114 -10.14 -1.51 8.15
CA LEU A 114 -9.76 -1.35 6.74
C LEU A 114 -10.07 0.05 6.22
N SER A 115 -11.26 0.59 6.50
CA SER A 115 -11.67 1.94 6.12
C SER A 115 -10.84 3.04 6.77
N LEU A 116 -10.47 2.88 8.05
CA LEU A 116 -9.58 3.80 8.74
C LEU A 116 -8.19 3.78 8.11
N GLY A 117 -7.61 2.60 7.88
CA GLY A 117 -6.34 2.45 7.17
C GLY A 117 -6.38 3.09 5.78
N PHE A 118 -7.44 2.82 5.01
CA PHE A 118 -7.64 3.44 3.71
C PHE A 118 -7.64 4.97 3.82
N GLY A 119 -8.45 5.56 4.71
CA GLY A 119 -8.48 7.02 4.92
C GLY A 119 -7.12 7.61 5.34
N ILE A 120 -6.41 6.98 6.28
CA ILE A 120 -5.08 7.43 6.74
C ILE A 120 -4.07 7.39 5.60
N SER A 121 -4.16 6.40 4.71
CA SER A 121 -3.30 6.35 3.52
C SER A 121 -3.58 7.49 2.53
N ALA A 122 -4.84 7.92 2.36
CA ALA A 122 -5.19 9.11 1.58
C ALA A 122 -4.59 10.38 2.18
N TRP A 123 -4.64 10.52 3.50
CA TRP A 123 -4.02 11.65 4.21
C TRP A 123 -2.54 11.78 3.85
N TRP A 124 -1.78 10.69 4.02
CA TRP A 124 -0.34 10.72 3.78
C TRP A 124 0.00 10.83 2.30
N MET A 125 -0.77 10.19 1.43
CA MET A 125 -0.58 10.32 -0.02
C MET A 125 -0.81 11.77 -0.48
N TYR A 126 -1.80 12.46 0.08
CA TYR A 126 -2.02 13.89 -0.18
C TYR A 126 -0.82 14.71 0.28
N ARG A 127 -0.38 14.52 1.53
CA ARG A 127 0.76 15.26 2.10
C ARG A 127 2.05 15.04 1.31
N LEU A 128 2.30 13.82 0.85
CA LEU A 128 3.41 13.50 -0.05
C LEU A 128 3.28 14.22 -1.40
N SER A 129 2.11 14.12 -2.04
CA SER A 129 1.85 14.77 -3.33
C SER A 129 2.02 16.29 -3.28
N ARG A 130 1.60 16.91 -2.17
CA ARG A 130 1.72 18.35 -1.92
C ARG A 130 3.15 18.87 -1.81
N LEU A 131 4.14 17.99 -1.67
CA LEU A 131 5.55 18.39 -1.81
C LEU A 131 5.91 18.78 -3.25
N PHE A 132 5.13 18.33 -4.23
CA PHE A 132 5.46 18.44 -5.65
C PHE A 132 4.44 19.23 -6.47
N VAL A 133 3.15 19.16 -6.11
CA VAL A 133 2.05 19.69 -6.93
C VAL A 133 1.02 20.49 -6.13
N SER A 134 0.17 21.25 -6.81
CA SER A 134 -0.95 22.01 -6.21
C SER A 134 -2.07 21.10 -5.66
N VAL A 135 -3.09 21.70 -5.03
CA VAL A 135 -4.17 20.98 -4.34
C VAL A 135 -4.93 20.01 -5.26
N TRP A 136 -5.37 20.48 -6.43
CA TRP A 136 -6.22 19.70 -7.32
C TRP A 136 -5.49 18.49 -7.94
N PRO A 137 -4.26 18.62 -8.47
CA PRO A 137 -3.51 17.46 -8.94
C PRO A 137 -3.15 16.48 -7.81
N ALA A 138 -2.88 16.97 -6.58
CA ALA A 138 -2.64 16.11 -5.43
C ALA A 138 -3.88 15.25 -5.10
N MET A 139 -5.10 15.79 -5.23
CA MET A 139 -6.34 15.02 -5.04
C MET A 139 -6.44 13.88 -6.06
N VAL A 140 -6.10 14.13 -7.33
CA VAL A 140 -6.11 13.07 -8.36
C VAL A 140 -5.09 11.97 -8.03
N GLY A 141 -3.89 12.35 -7.59
CA GLY A 141 -2.89 11.38 -7.12
C GLY A 141 -3.40 10.52 -5.96
N VAL A 142 -4.14 11.11 -5.01
CA VAL A 142 -4.75 10.36 -3.90
C VAL A 142 -5.80 9.37 -4.41
N VAL A 143 -6.70 9.79 -5.29
CA VAL A 143 -7.75 8.91 -5.84
C VAL A 143 -7.13 7.78 -6.66
N CYS A 144 -6.10 8.07 -7.47
CA CYS A 144 -5.35 7.06 -8.20
C CYS A 144 -4.68 6.04 -7.28
N PHE A 145 -4.15 6.46 -6.13
CA PHE A 145 -3.50 5.58 -5.15
C PHE A 145 -4.50 4.73 -4.35
N GLN A 146 -5.65 5.31 -4.01
CA GLN A 146 -6.72 4.66 -3.26
C GLN A 146 -7.43 3.61 -4.09
N PHE A 147 -7.84 3.99 -5.30
CA PHE A 147 -8.52 3.12 -6.25
C PHE A 147 -7.54 2.58 -7.29
N PHE A 148 -6.27 2.37 -6.88
CA PHE A 148 -5.33 1.67 -7.73
C PHE A 148 -5.81 0.22 -7.83
N PRO A 149 -6.00 -0.34 -9.03
CA PRO A 149 -6.69 -1.62 -9.13
C PRO A 149 -6.05 -2.78 -8.38
N TYR A 150 -4.71 -2.82 -8.28
CA TYR A 150 -4.03 -3.82 -7.45
C TYR A 150 -4.46 -3.76 -5.98
N ARG A 151 -4.68 -2.55 -5.44
CA ARG A 151 -5.14 -2.38 -4.06
C ARG A 151 -6.58 -2.86 -3.89
N ILE A 152 -7.42 -2.61 -4.89
CA ILE A 152 -8.81 -3.10 -4.89
C ILE A 152 -8.83 -4.62 -5.00
N TYR A 153 -8.01 -5.20 -5.88
CA TYR A 153 -7.80 -6.64 -6.01
C TYR A 153 -7.32 -7.28 -4.70
N ASP A 154 -6.36 -6.67 -4.01
CA ASP A 154 -5.82 -7.15 -2.73
C ASP A 154 -6.91 -7.32 -1.67
N LEU A 155 -7.94 -6.46 -1.68
CA LEU A 155 -9.06 -6.57 -0.74
C LEU A 155 -10.16 -7.49 -1.26
N PHE A 156 -10.72 -7.19 -2.43
CA PHE A 156 -11.98 -7.79 -2.88
C PHE A 156 -11.83 -9.17 -3.51
N ILE A 157 -10.64 -9.52 -4.02
CA ILE A 157 -10.39 -10.84 -4.62
C ILE A 157 -9.46 -11.65 -3.73
N ARG A 158 -8.37 -11.04 -3.25
CA ARG A 158 -7.40 -11.76 -2.39
C ARG A 158 -7.80 -11.79 -0.93
N GLY A 159 -8.46 -10.76 -0.40
CA GLY A 159 -8.67 -10.66 1.05
C GLY A 159 -7.35 -10.53 1.83
N ALA A 160 -6.26 -10.06 1.21
CA ALA A 160 -4.94 -9.90 1.80
C ALA A 160 -4.86 -8.64 2.68
N PHE A 161 -5.64 -8.61 3.76
CA PHE A 161 -5.84 -7.41 4.58
C PHE A 161 -4.55 -6.74 5.09
N PRO A 162 -3.51 -7.47 5.53
CA PRO A 162 -2.26 -6.86 5.98
C PRO A 162 -1.51 -6.16 4.84
N GLU A 163 -1.50 -6.74 3.62
CA GLU A 163 -0.89 -6.12 2.44
C GLU A 163 -1.68 -4.89 1.99
N PHE A 164 -3.01 -4.98 1.96
CA PHE A 164 -3.90 -3.85 1.69
C PHE A 164 -3.64 -2.68 2.65
N ASN A 165 -3.44 -2.96 3.93
CA ASN A 165 -3.17 -1.93 4.93
C ASN A 165 -1.71 -1.43 4.92
N ALA A 166 -0.78 -2.16 4.29
CA ALA A 166 0.61 -1.73 4.13
C ALA A 166 0.72 -0.43 3.32
N PHE A 167 -0.25 -0.15 2.43
CA PHE A 167 -0.37 1.10 1.68
C PHE A 167 -0.41 2.36 2.57
N VAL A 168 -0.83 2.27 3.84
CA VAL A 168 -0.78 3.38 4.80
C VAL A 168 0.62 3.94 4.94
N TRP A 169 1.59 3.03 5.08
CA TRP A 169 2.93 3.38 5.51
C TRP A 169 3.78 3.92 4.37
N LEU A 170 3.52 3.52 3.13
CA LEU A 170 4.36 3.89 1.97
C LEU A 170 4.47 5.40 1.77
N PRO A 171 3.36 6.17 1.65
CA PRO A 171 3.47 7.61 1.49
C PRO A 171 3.99 8.31 2.76
N LEU A 172 3.71 7.76 3.94
CA LEU A 172 4.21 8.29 5.22
C LEU A 172 5.74 8.13 5.35
N VAL A 173 6.25 6.93 5.07
CA VAL A 173 7.69 6.62 5.03
C VAL A 173 8.37 7.52 4.00
N ALA A 174 7.83 7.63 2.79
CA ALA A 174 8.40 8.49 1.75
C ALA A 174 8.42 9.97 2.19
N PHE A 175 7.32 10.47 2.76
CA PHE A 175 7.19 11.87 3.20
C PHE A 175 8.24 12.24 4.25
N TYR A 176 8.37 11.46 5.33
CA TYR A 176 9.33 11.78 6.39
C TYR A 176 10.76 11.41 6.03
N THR A 177 10.99 10.42 5.16
CA THR A 177 12.33 10.15 4.60
C THR A 177 12.82 11.35 3.80
N LEU A 178 11.98 11.95 2.94
CA LEU A 178 12.34 13.15 2.19
C LEU A 178 12.63 14.36 3.11
N LYS A 179 11.88 14.51 4.20
CA LYS A 179 12.14 15.56 5.20
C LYS A 179 13.43 15.29 5.99
N ALA A 180 13.66 14.06 6.43
CA ALA A 180 14.87 13.66 7.15
C ALA A 180 16.12 13.80 6.27
N ALA A 181 16.05 13.44 4.99
CA ALA A 181 17.14 13.61 4.03
C ALA A 181 17.45 15.09 3.69
N ASN A 182 16.63 16.05 4.14
CA ASN A 182 16.81 17.49 3.89
C ASN A 182 16.61 18.34 5.18
N PRO A 183 17.57 18.30 6.12
CA PRO A 183 17.48 19.00 7.40
C PRO A 183 17.43 20.53 7.25
N ASP A 184 18.10 21.10 6.24
CA ASP A 184 18.13 22.55 6.04
C ASP A 184 16.73 23.10 5.69
N ARG A 185 15.96 22.38 4.88
CA ARG A 185 14.54 22.69 4.64
C ARG A 185 13.67 22.48 5.87
N SER A 186 13.99 21.48 6.69
CA SER A 186 13.25 21.18 7.92
C SER A 186 13.39 22.29 8.95
N ALA A 187 14.60 22.82 9.12
CA ALA A 187 14.89 23.95 10.00
C ALA A 187 14.14 25.22 9.55
N ALA A 188 14.03 25.46 8.25
CA ALA A 188 13.27 26.59 7.71
C ALA A 188 11.74 26.48 7.94
N ASP A 189 11.21 25.26 8.09
CA ASP A 189 9.80 24.97 8.43
C ASP A 189 9.57 24.94 9.96
N GLY A 190 10.59 25.28 10.77
CA GLY A 190 10.53 25.21 12.24
C GLY A 190 10.43 23.78 12.80
N SER A 191 10.72 22.77 11.99
CA SER A 191 10.53 21.36 12.32
C SER A 191 11.84 20.68 12.71
N SER A 192 11.80 19.85 13.76
CA SER A 192 12.99 19.16 14.26
C SER A 192 13.41 17.99 13.35
N HIS A 193 14.69 17.95 12.98
CA HIS A 193 15.26 16.83 12.21
C HIS A 193 15.15 15.49 12.96
N SER A 194 15.35 15.49 14.29
CA SER A 194 15.20 14.28 15.10
C SER A 194 13.76 13.76 15.12
N LEU A 195 12.78 14.65 15.12
CA LEU A 195 11.37 14.29 15.01
C LEU A 195 11.09 13.60 13.67
N HIS A 196 11.65 14.10 12.56
CA HIS A 196 11.49 13.46 11.26
C HIS A 196 12.09 12.06 11.21
N LEU A 197 13.29 11.88 11.77
CA LEU A 197 13.91 10.56 11.89
C LEU A 197 13.06 9.61 12.75
N ALA A 198 12.56 10.09 13.90
CA ALA A 198 11.74 9.30 14.80
C ALA A 198 10.41 8.87 14.14
N VAL A 199 9.71 9.79 13.48
CA VAL A 199 8.43 9.49 12.81
C VAL A 199 8.65 8.59 11.59
N ALA A 200 9.72 8.80 10.81
CA ALA A 200 10.08 7.89 9.73
C ALA A 200 10.41 6.48 10.26
N GLY A 201 11.12 6.38 11.38
CA GLY A 201 11.43 5.11 12.04
C GLY A 201 10.20 4.39 12.58
N LEU A 202 9.26 5.13 13.19
CA LEU A 202 7.95 4.61 13.60
C LEU A 202 7.12 4.14 12.40
N ALA A 203 7.19 4.86 11.28
CA ALA A 203 6.50 4.45 10.05
C ALA A 203 7.10 3.16 9.46
N TRP A 204 8.42 2.98 9.52
CA TRP A 204 9.09 1.73 9.17
C TRP A 204 8.70 0.60 10.13
N ALA A 205 8.68 0.86 11.44
CA ALA A 205 8.22 -0.11 12.43
C ALA A 205 6.78 -0.56 12.13
N GLY A 206 5.89 0.41 11.87
CA GLY A 206 4.50 0.20 11.47
C GLY A 206 4.37 -0.66 10.21
N LEU A 207 5.16 -0.38 9.17
CA LEU A 207 5.20 -1.19 7.95
C LEU A 207 5.68 -2.62 8.22
N ILE A 208 6.75 -2.80 9.00
CA ILE A 208 7.30 -4.12 9.36
C ILE A 208 6.26 -4.96 10.10
N VAL A 209 5.58 -4.40 11.10
CA VAL A 209 4.55 -5.15 11.86
C VAL A 209 3.25 -5.27 11.10
N THR A 210 2.95 -4.43 10.11
CA THR A 210 1.75 -4.56 9.28
C THR A 210 1.95 -5.62 8.20
N HIS A 211 3.05 -5.55 7.44
CA HIS A 211 3.35 -6.51 6.38
C HIS A 211 4.86 -6.55 6.10
N ASN A 212 5.55 -7.49 6.72
CA ASN A 212 7.00 -7.68 6.65
C ASN A 212 7.52 -7.84 5.21
N LEU A 213 6.76 -8.48 4.32
CA LEU A 213 7.14 -8.65 2.93
C LEU A 213 7.17 -7.31 2.18
N THR A 214 6.15 -6.46 2.35
CA THR A 214 6.17 -5.11 1.78
C THR A 214 7.31 -4.29 2.39
N ALA A 215 7.61 -4.45 3.69
CA ALA A 215 8.75 -3.79 4.31
C ALA A 215 10.08 -4.21 3.67
N LEU A 216 10.30 -5.52 3.46
CA LEU A 216 11.48 -6.06 2.81
C LEU A 216 11.63 -5.52 1.38
N MET A 217 10.55 -5.57 0.58
CA MET A 217 10.54 -5.03 -0.78
C MET A 217 10.83 -3.52 -0.79
N ALA A 218 10.30 -2.77 0.19
CA ALA A 218 10.52 -1.33 0.32
C ALA A 218 11.99 -1.01 0.65
N VAL A 219 12.66 -1.81 1.50
CA VAL A 219 14.08 -1.64 1.82
C VAL A 219 14.94 -1.88 0.58
N VAL A 220 14.67 -2.94 -0.19
CA VAL A 220 15.39 -3.22 -1.45
C VAL A 220 15.22 -2.07 -2.44
N LEU A 221 13.99 -1.57 -2.58
CA LEU A 221 13.68 -0.47 -3.46
C LEU A 221 14.34 0.85 -3.01
N LEU A 222 14.36 1.12 -1.70
CA LEU A 222 15.07 2.27 -1.14
C LEU A 222 16.57 2.18 -1.44
N GLY A 223 17.19 1.01 -1.26
CA GLY A 223 18.59 0.78 -1.60
C GLY A 223 18.89 1.07 -3.08
N ALA A 224 18.03 0.58 -3.99
CA ALA A 224 18.16 0.85 -5.43
C ALA A 224 18.02 2.34 -5.76
N VAL A 225 17.06 3.04 -5.12
CA VAL A 225 16.87 4.48 -5.26
C VAL A 225 18.09 5.26 -4.74
N LEU A 226 18.66 4.89 -3.60
CA LEU A 226 19.85 5.53 -3.04
C LEU A 226 21.09 5.27 -3.91
N ALA A 227 21.23 4.08 -4.48
CA ALA A 227 22.31 3.76 -5.41
C ALA A 227 22.19 4.57 -6.71
N ALA A 228 20.99 4.64 -7.30
CA ALA A 228 20.73 5.48 -8.46
C ALA A 228 20.97 6.97 -8.13
N PHE A 229 20.53 7.42 -6.96
CA PHE A 229 20.80 8.78 -6.48
C PHE A 229 22.30 9.06 -6.42
N ALA A 230 23.09 8.18 -5.82
CA ALA A 230 24.54 8.33 -5.72
C ALA A 230 25.24 8.32 -7.10
N ALA A 231 24.74 7.53 -8.05
CA ALA A 231 25.31 7.40 -9.39
C ALA A 231 24.97 8.55 -10.35
N PHE A 232 23.76 9.10 -10.28
CA PHE A 232 23.24 10.07 -11.27
C PHE A 232 23.29 11.53 -10.82
N GLN A 233 23.74 11.82 -9.61
CA GLN A 233 23.78 13.19 -9.10
C GLN A 233 25.16 13.84 -9.27
N HIS A 234 25.20 15.00 -9.94
CA HIS A 234 26.27 16.01 -9.78
C HIS A 234 26.10 16.79 -8.45
N VAL A 235 25.70 16.11 -7.38
CA VAL A 235 25.46 16.75 -6.09
C VAL A 235 26.78 17.06 -5.41
N GLU A 236 26.82 18.21 -4.72
CA GLU A 236 27.86 18.51 -3.75
C GLU A 236 28.12 17.27 -2.88
N ARG A 237 29.32 16.70 -2.97
CA ARG A 237 29.73 15.45 -2.31
C ARG A 237 29.34 15.39 -0.82
N ASN A 238 29.21 16.55 -0.18
CA ASN A 238 28.82 16.74 1.21
C ASN A 238 27.34 16.42 1.54
N ARG A 239 26.43 16.31 0.55
CA ARG A 239 25.01 16.00 0.79
C ARG A 239 24.70 14.50 0.76
N VAL A 240 25.53 13.69 0.10
CA VAL A 240 25.31 12.23 -0.02
C VAL A 240 25.22 11.55 1.35
N PRO A 241 26.14 11.80 2.31
CA PRO A 241 26.03 11.19 3.65
C PRO A 241 24.75 11.56 4.37
N ARG A 242 24.27 12.81 4.23
CA ARG A 242 23.03 13.27 4.87
C ARG A 242 21.81 12.54 4.32
N ILE A 243 21.77 12.29 3.02
CA ILE A 243 20.67 11.58 2.37
C ILE A 243 20.69 10.10 2.75
N ILE A 244 21.87 9.49 2.78
CA ILE A 244 22.04 8.11 3.24
C ILE A 244 21.57 7.99 4.69
N VAL A 245 22.06 8.84 5.60
CA VAL A 245 21.64 8.81 7.02
C VAL A 245 20.15 9.09 7.16
N GLY A 246 19.63 10.12 6.51
CA GLY A 246 18.21 10.49 6.53
C GLY A 246 17.26 9.42 5.97
N SER A 247 17.79 8.45 5.23
CA SER A 247 17.01 7.36 4.61
C SER A 247 17.25 6.01 5.30
N ALA A 248 18.49 5.69 5.67
CA ALA A 248 18.87 4.42 6.28
C ALA A 248 18.65 4.40 7.81
N ALA A 249 18.87 5.52 8.50
CA ALA A 249 18.66 5.56 9.96
C ALA A 249 17.20 5.28 10.35
N PRO A 250 16.16 5.80 9.65
CA PRO A 250 14.78 5.40 9.89
C PRO A 250 14.53 3.88 9.76
N VAL A 251 15.12 3.22 8.77
CA VAL A 251 15.01 1.76 8.61
C VAL A 251 15.58 1.04 9.83
N ALA A 252 16.78 1.45 10.28
CA ALA A 252 17.41 0.88 11.46
C ALA A 252 16.58 1.10 12.74
N ILE A 253 16.03 2.31 12.93
CA ILE A 253 15.11 2.61 14.02
C ILE A 253 13.88 1.70 13.96
N GLY A 254 13.29 1.52 12.78
CA GLY A 254 12.13 0.63 12.58
C GLY A 254 12.42 -0.82 12.95
N ILE A 255 13.60 -1.34 12.58
CA ILE A 255 14.04 -2.70 12.95
C ILE A 255 14.23 -2.81 14.46
N VAL A 256 14.86 -1.83 15.10
CA VAL A 256 15.08 -1.82 16.56
C VAL A 256 13.75 -1.79 17.32
N LEU A 257 12.81 -0.94 16.89
CA LEU A 257 11.47 -0.84 17.50
C LEU A 257 10.63 -2.12 17.32
N THR A 258 10.95 -2.93 16.33
CA THR A 258 10.25 -4.20 16.04
C THR A 258 11.08 -5.43 16.40
N ALA A 259 12.19 -5.25 17.11
CA ALA A 259 13.12 -6.33 17.47
C ALA A 259 12.45 -7.46 18.24
N TRP A 260 11.46 -7.15 19.09
CA TRP A 260 10.66 -8.13 19.84
C TRP A 260 9.91 -9.13 18.94
N TYR A 261 9.59 -8.74 17.70
CA TYR A 261 8.96 -9.58 16.68
C TYR A 261 10.02 -10.14 15.72
N VAL A 262 10.88 -9.28 15.17
CA VAL A 262 11.80 -9.63 14.09
C VAL A 262 12.90 -10.59 14.55
N ILE A 263 13.50 -10.38 15.73
CA ILE A 263 14.59 -11.24 16.23
C ILE A 263 14.14 -12.69 16.38
N PRO A 264 13.08 -13.02 17.15
CA PRO A 264 12.65 -14.41 17.30
C PRO A 264 12.19 -15.00 15.97
N ALA A 265 11.46 -14.25 15.14
CA ALA A 265 11.04 -14.71 13.81
C ALA A 265 12.23 -15.16 12.94
N LEU A 266 13.36 -14.43 12.99
CA LEU A 266 14.57 -14.77 12.24
C LEU A 266 15.38 -15.91 12.85
N LEU A 267 15.54 -15.92 14.18
CA LEU A 267 16.28 -16.97 14.88
C LEU A 267 15.60 -18.34 14.75
N GLU A 268 14.27 -18.35 14.72
CA GLU A 268 13.45 -19.57 14.68
C GLU A 268 12.99 -19.93 13.27
N LEU A 269 13.30 -19.10 12.26
CA LEU A 269 12.86 -19.29 10.87
C LEU A 269 13.21 -20.68 10.32
N GLY A 270 14.38 -21.22 10.73
CA GLY A 270 14.84 -22.55 10.35
C GLY A 270 13.88 -23.69 10.69
N TRP A 271 13.03 -23.53 11.71
CA TRP A 271 12.06 -24.55 12.13
C TRP A 271 10.85 -24.66 11.20
N VAL A 272 10.54 -23.59 10.45
CA VAL A 272 9.41 -23.56 9.50
C VAL A 272 9.86 -23.51 8.04
N MET A 273 11.16 -23.35 7.78
CA MET A 273 11.74 -23.25 6.43
C MET A 273 11.51 -24.48 5.55
N ASN A 274 11.23 -25.67 6.11
CA ASN A 274 10.89 -26.85 5.31
C ASN A 274 9.62 -26.65 4.46
N GLY A 275 8.66 -25.84 4.93
CA GLY A 275 7.44 -25.49 4.18
C GLY A 275 7.70 -24.52 3.01
N ARG A 276 8.86 -23.86 2.95
CA ARG A 276 9.20 -22.91 1.90
C ARG A 276 9.28 -23.55 0.51
N ARG A 277 9.68 -24.82 0.43
CA ARG A 277 9.76 -25.58 -0.83
C ARG A 277 8.39 -25.74 -1.49
N LEU A 278 7.30 -25.68 -0.72
CA LEU A 278 5.94 -25.80 -1.24
C LEU A 278 5.55 -24.60 -2.12
N PHE A 279 6.22 -23.46 -1.96
CA PHE A 279 5.94 -22.22 -2.71
C PHE A 279 7.06 -21.84 -3.69
N ALA A 280 8.12 -22.64 -3.78
CA ALA A 280 9.24 -22.36 -4.68
C ALA A 280 8.76 -22.38 -6.14
N GLY A 281 9.07 -21.32 -6.88
CA GLY A 281 8.72 -21.24 -8.30
C GLY A 281 7.24 -20.96 -8.63
N VAL A 282 6.34 -20.84 -7.65
CA VAL A 282 4.91 -20.54 -7.87
C VAL A 282 4.74 -19.25 -8.69
N GLY A 283 5.55 -18.23 -8.40
CA GLY A 283 5.53 -16.95 -9.12
C GLY A 283 5.91 -17.00 -10.60
N LEU A 284 6.58 -18.07 -11.06
CA LEU A 284 7.09 -18.13 -12.43
C LEU A 284 5.97 -18.23 -13.49
N GLY A 285 4.79 -18.72 -13.10
CA GLY A 285 3.60 -18.80 -13.95
C GLY A 285 2.82 -17.50 -14.11
N HIS A 286 3.23 -16.44 -13.40
CA HIS A 286 2.42 -15.25 -13.16
C HIS A 286 2.99 -13.95 -13.76
N PHE A 287 4.07 -14.08 -14.52
CA PHE A 287 4.63 -12.97 -15.29
C PHE A 287 3.74 -12.61 -16.48
N LEU A 288 3.71 -11.33 -16.80
CA LEU A 288 3.01 -10.80 -17.96
C LEU A 288 3.96 -10.70 -19.16
N SER A 289 3.47 -10.93 -20.38
CA SER A 289 4.14 -10.39 -21.56
C SER A 289 3.99 -8.86 -21.61
N TRP A 290 4.82 -8.17 -22.40
CA TRP A 290 4.66 -6.72 -22.63
C TRP A 290 3.27 -6.33 -23.15
N ARG A 291 2.63 -7.22 -23.92
CA ARG A 291 1.26 -7.01 -24.42
C ARG A 291 0.23 -7.15 -23.31
N GLU A 292 0.40 -8.12 -22.42
CA GLU A 292 -0.51 -8.34 -21.27
C GLU A 292 -0.29 -7.35 -20.14
N LEU A 293 0.86 -6.66 -20.13
CA LEU A 293 1.10 -5.57 -19.21
C LEU A 293 0.17 -4.39 -19.49
N ILE A 294 -0.34 -4.23 -20.71
CA ILE A 294 -1.18 -3.12 -21.16
C ILE A 294 -2.58 -3.63 -21.48
N ASP A 295 -3.57 -3.17 -20.74
CA ASP A 295 -4.99 -3.35 -21.07
C ASP A 295 -5.62 -2.02 -21.49
N PHE A 296 -6.40 -2.05 -22.58
CA PHE A 296 -7.06 -0.89 -23.18
C PHE A 296 -8.56 -0.83 -22.86
N ASN A 297 -9.07 -1.73 -22.03
CA ASN A 297 -10.47 -1.72 -21.61
C ASN A 297 -10.83 -0.44 -20.85
N ALA A 298 -12.06 0.03 -21.06
CA ALA A 298 -12.57 1.26 -20.43
C ALA A 298 -12.80 1.11 -18.92
N LEU A 299 -12.97 -0.12 -18.44
CA LEU A 299 -13.09 -0.52 -17.03
C LEU A 299 -12.07 -1.64 -16.75
N TYR A 300 -11.58 -1.70 -15.52
CA TYR A 300 -10.67 -2.76 -15.08
C TYR A 300 -11.42 -4.07 -14.92
N SER A 301 -10.97 -5.17 -15.54
CA SER A 301 -11.58 -6.49 -15.32
C SER A 301 -10.82 -7.27 -14.25
N TYR A 302 -11.52 -7.70 -13.20
CA TYR A 302 -11.00 -8.62 -12.18
C TYR A 302 -11.31 -10.10 -12.51
N SER A 303 -11.94 -10.38 -13.65
CA SER A 303 -12.19 -11.74 -14.12
C SER A 303 -11.04 -12.24 -15.00
N TYR A 304 -10.45 -13.38 -14.63
CA TYR A 304 -9.29 -13.94 -15.31
C TYR A 304 -9.56 -15.34 -15.87
N PRO A 305 -9.39 -15.57 -17.18
CA PRO A 305 -9.51 -16.91 -17.75
C PRO A 305 -8.46 -17.87 -17.20
N ASN A 306 -8.88 -19.06 -16.76
CA ASN A 306 -8.05 -20.12 -16.17
C ASN A 306 -7.37 -19.77 -14.83
N ASP A 307 -7.95 -18.85 -14.06
CA ASP A 307 -7.58 -18.60 -12.64
C ASP A 307 -6.13 -18.21 -12.44
N ARG A 308 -5.57 -17.60 -13.48
CA ARG A 308 -4.27 -16.95 -13.44
C ARG A 308 -4.54 -15.45 -13.39
N PRO A 309 -4.47 -14.81 -12.21
CA PRO A 309 -4.55 -13.37 -12.12
C PRO A 309 -3.50 -12.74 -13.03
N ARG A 310 -3.97 -12.05 -14.07
CA ARG A 310 -3.14 -11.23 -14.94
C ARG A 310 -3.48 -9.82 -14.55
N LEU A 311 -2.61 -9.16 -13.80
CA LEU A 311 -2.89 -7.83 -13.27
C LEU A 311 -2.16 -6.79 -14.16
N PRO A 312 -2.72 -6.37 -15.31
CA PRO A 312 -2.07 -5.37 -16.16
C PRO A 312 -1.80 -4.10 -15.37
N LEU A 313 -0.71 -3.44 -15.72
CA LEU A 313 -0.54 -2.04 -15.40
C LEU A 313 -1.38 -1.28 -16.40
N TYR A 314 -2.40 -0.57 -15.96
CA TYR A 314 -3.26 0.12 -16.90
C TYR A 314 -2.55 1.33 -17.49
N VAL A 315 -2.09 1.16 -18.74
CA VAL A 315 -1.01 1.94 -19.35
C VAL A 315 -1.50 3.04 -20.29
N ILE A 316 -2.80 3.26 -20.49
CA ILE A 316 -3.24 4.49 -21.18
C ILE A 316 -2.84 5.75 -20.37
N PRO A 317 -3.08 5.85 -19.04
CA PRO A 317 -2.64 7.01 -18.24
C PRO A 317 -1.14 6.99 -17.92
N VAL A 318 -0.52 5.81 -17.77
CA VAL A 318 0.92 5.67 -17.47
C VAL A 318 1.78 6.03 -18.69
N ALA A 319 1.39 5.62 -19.91
CA ALA A 319 2.08 6.01 -21.14
C ALA A 319 1.85 7.49 -21.51
N LEU A 320 0.64 8.01 -21.32
CA LEU A 320 0.35 9.43 -21.56
C LEU A 320 1.02 10.34 -20.51
N ALA A 321 1.12 9.90 -19.24
CA ALA A 321 1.84 10.63 -18.19
C ALA A 321 3.37 10.54 -18.34
N ALA A 322 3.92 9.40 -18.76
CA ALA A 322 5.36 9.26 -19.05
C ALA A 322 5.78 10.08 -20.29
N LEU A 323 4.97 10.08 -21.36
CA LEU A 323 5.20 10.86 -22.58
C LEU A 323 5.03 12.38 -22.34
N ALA A 324 4.05 12.79 -21.52
CA ALA A 324 3.85 14.19 -21.13
C ALA A 324 4.93 14.71 -20.16
N ALA A 325 5.41 13.89 -19.21
CA ALA A 325 6.45 14.26 -18.25
C ALA A 325 7.83 14.48 -18.91
N VAL A 326 8.14 13.77 -20.01
CA VAL A 326 9.38 13.94 -20.79
C VAL A 326 9.35 15.22 -21.63
N LEU A 327 8.18 15.61 -22.14
CA LEU A 327 8.06 16.69 -23.13
C LEU A 327 7.76 18.09 -22.57
N THR A 328 7.44 18.26 -21.28
CA THR A 328 6.76 19.50 -20.81
C THR A 328 7.28 20.17 -19.54
N VAL A 329 8.32 19.67 -18.88
CA VAL A 329 8.64 20.12 -17.52
C VAL A 329 9.72 21.21 -17.45
N GLU A 330 9.28 22.46 -17.24
CA GLU A 330 10.06 23.61 -16.71
C GLU A 330 10.24 23.56 -15.16
N LEU A 331 10.00 22.41 -14.51
CA LEU A 331 10.20 22.24 -13.06
C LEU A 331 11.66 21.88 -12.74
N ARG A 332 12.60 22.76 -13.10
CA ARG A 332 14.06 22.52 -12.95
C ARG A 332 14.45 21.99 -11.56
N LYS A 333 13.75 22.42 -10.50
CA LYS A 333 14.01 22.02 -9.10
C LYS A 333 13.51 20.62 -8.71
N LEU A 334 12.59 20.03 -9.47
CA LEU A 334 11.96 18.73 -9.16
C LEU A 334 12.17 17.67 -10.24
N ARG A 335 12.81 18.06 -11.36
CA ARG A 335 13.08 17.20 -12.52
C ARG A 335 13.73 15.86 -12.13
N PHE A 336 14.72 15.90 -11.25
CA PHE A 336 15.41 14.68 -10.80
C PHE A 336 14.47 13.70 -10.08
N PHE A 337 13.63 14.18 -9.16
CA PHE A 337 12.73 13.31 -8.41
C PHE A 337 11.67 12.68 -9.31
N ILE A 338 11.13 13.45 -10.26
CA ILE A 338 10.17 12.96 -11.26
C ILE A 338 10.84 11.91 -12.17
N GLN A 339 12.05 12.17 -12.65
CA GLN A 339 12.82 11.22 -13.47
C GLN A 339 13.13 9.94 -12.72
N LEU A 340 13.55 10.04 -11.46
CA LEU A 340 13.82 8.89 -10.60
C LEU A 340 12.55 8.07 -10.35
N THR A 341 11.42 8.73 -10.07
CA THR A 341 10.11 8.07 -9.89
C THR A 341 9.62 7.41 -11.18
N ALA A 342 9.85 8.04 -12.34
CA ALA A 342 9.54 7.46 -13.64
C ALA A 342 10.42 6.24 -13.93
N LEU A 343 11.73 6.34 -13.70
CA LEU A 343 12.66 5.22 -13.85
C LEU A 343 12.28 4.06 -12.92
N GLN A 344 11.99 4.35 -11.65
CA GLN A 344 11.53 3.36 -10.68
C GLN A 344 10.26 2.66 -11.17
N THR A 345 9.24 3.41 -11.59
CA THR A 345 7.99 2.84 -12.12
C THR A 345 8.24 1.96 -13.34
N LEU A 346 9.13 2.36 -14.25
CA LEU A 346 9.50 1.57 -15.43
C LEU A 346 10.24 0.28 -15.06
N VAL A 347 11.14 0.33 -14.07
CA VAL A 347 11.85 -0.85 -13.57
C VAL A 347 10.89 -1.82 -12.89
N LEU A 348 9.93 -1.31 -12.10
CA LEU A 348 8.90 -2.14 -11.47
C LEU A 348 7.97 -2.77 -12.51
N ALA A 349 7.58 -2.01 -13.54
CA ALA A 349 6.83 -2.52 -14.68
C ALA A 349 7.57 -3.65 -15.39
N TRP A 350 8.86 -3.46 -15.68
CA TRP A 350 9.74 -4.49 -16.23
C TRP A 350 9.84 -5.73 -15.33
N ALA A 351 9.96 -5.56 -14.01
CA ALA A 351 10.08 -6.64 -13.03
C ALA A 351 8.82 -7.54 -12.95
N MET A 352 7.70 -7.11 -13.54
CA MET A 352 6.48 -7.90 -13.68
C MET A 352 6.39 -8.66 -15.01
N THR A 353 7.32 -8.39 -15.94
CA THR A 353 7.32 -9.01 -17.27
C THR A 353 8.15 -10.28 -17.32
N ASP A 354 7.79 -11.18 -18.23
CA ASP A 354 8.51 -12.43 -18.50
C ASP A 354 10.00 -12.22 -18.82
N THR A 355 10.37 -11.07 -19.39
CA THR A 355 11.77 -10.71 -19.64
C THR A 355 12.61 -10.54 -18.36
N SER A 356 11.99 -10.40 -17.20
CA SER A 356 12.67 -10.33 -15.89
C SER A 356 12.80 -11.69 -15.19
N LYS A 357 12.24 -12.78 -15.75
CA LYS A 357 12.26 -14.12 -15.16
C LYS A 357 13.65 -14.62 -14.79
N TRP A 358 14.66 -14.31 -15.62
CA TRP A 358 16.04 -14.72 -15.35
C TRP A 358 16.60 -14.14 -14.05
N LEU A 359 16.12 -12.97 -13.62
CA LEU A 359 16.53 -12.36 -12.36
C LEU A 359 15.91 -13.11 -11.17
N TRP A 360 14.65 -13.54 -11.33
CA TRP A 360 13.94 -14.32 -10.32
C TRP A 360 14.57 -15.68 -10.06
N THR A 361 15.03 -16.36 -11.12
CA THR A 361 15.72 -17.65 -10.99
C THR A 361 17.18 -17.54 -10.52
N ARG A 362 17.79 -16.34 -10.55
CA ARG A 362 19.13 -16.13 -10.00
C ARG A 362 19.14 -15.72 -8.54
N ILE A 363 18.08 -15.07 -8.08
CA ILE A 363 17.94 -14.58 -6.70
C ILE A 363 16.69 -15.21 -6.06
N GLU A 364 16.55 -16.53 -6.23
CA GLU A 364 15.40 -17.32 -5.76
C GLU A 364 15.12 -17.07 -4.27
N ILE A 365 16.19 -16.92 -3.48
CA ILE A 365 16.06 -16.71 -2.03
C ILE A 365 15.24 -15.45 -1.67
N PHE A 366 15.27 -14.41 -2.51
CA PHE A 366 14.48 -13.21 -2.32
C PHE A 366 13.12 -13.34 -3.01
N PHE A 367 13.11 -13.79 -4.26
CA PHE A 367 11.92 -13.77 -5.10
C PHE A 367 10.87 -14.83 -4.72
N ASP A 368 11.26 -15.97 -4.15
CA ASP A 368 10.33 -16.92 -3.55
C ASP A 368 9.56 -16.31 -2.37
N GLN A 369 10.15 -15.35 -1.65
CA GLN A 369 9.46 -14.63 -0.57
C GLN A 369 8.47 -13.61 -1.11
N VAL A 370 8.80 -12.97 -2.24
CA VAL A 370 7.87 -12.07 -2.96
C VAL A 370 6.67 -12.86 -3.50
N GLN A 371 6.83 -14.15 -3.79
CA GLN A 371 5.83 -15.07 -4.31
C GLN A 371 5.29 -14.73 -5.71
N PHE A 372 4.87 -13.48 -5.96
CA PHE A 372 4.23 -13.09 -7.21
C PHE A 372 4.80 -11.79 -7.78
N PRO A 373 5.07 -11.71 -9.09
CA PRO A 373 5.62 -10.51 -9.71
C PRO A 373 4.74 -9.28 -9.53
N TRP A 374 3.42 -9.43 -9.64
CA TRP A 374 2.48 -8.31 -9.48
C TRP A 374 2.52 -7.65 -8.11
N ARG A 375 3.14 -8.24 -7.07
CA ARG A 375 3.29 -7.55 -5.79
C ARG A 375 4.07 -6.25 -5.91
N TRP A 376 4.89 -6.08 -6.94
CA TRP A 376 5.54 -4.80 -7.23
C TRP A 376 4.55 -3.66 -7.52
N GLN A 377 3.29 -3.97 -7.83
CA GLN A 377 2.25 -2.96 -8.06
C GLN A 377 1.94 -2.11 -6.84
N ILE A 378 2.19 -2.58 -5.62
CA ILE A 378 2.07 -1.74 -4.42
C ILE A 378 2.97 -0.50 -4.49
N PHE A 379 4.18 -0.64 -5.04
CA PHE A 379 5.12 0.46 -5.25
C PHE A 379 4.85 1.20 -6.56
N ALA A 380 4.42 0.49 -7.60
CA ALA A 380 4.01 1.12 -8.85
C ALA A 380 2.82 2.07 -8.63
N ALA A 381 1.85 1.70 -7.78
CA ALA A 381 0.72 2.54 -7.39
C ALA A 381 1.18 3.88 -6.83
N LEU A 382 2.17 3.88 -5.93
CA LEU A 382 2.76 5.09 -5.37
C LEU A 382 3.40 5.96 -6.47
N GLY A 383 4.27 5.35 -7.28
CA GLY A 383 5.01 6.06 -8.33
C GLY A 383 4.10 6.64 -9.42
N ILE A 384 3.19 5.82 -9.95
CA ILE A 384 2.20 6.20 -10.99
C ILE A 384 1.32 7.33 -10.49
N SER A 385 0.83 7.26 -9.25
CA SER A 385 -0.04 8.29 -8.67
C SER A 385 0.68 9.65 -8.54
N LEU A 386 1.96 9.65 -8.14
CA LEU A 386 2.77 10.87 -8.08
C LEU A 386 3.05 11.44 -9.49
N LEU A 387 3.33 10.58 -10.47
CA LEU A 387 3.57 10.98 -11.85
C LEU A 387 2.30 11.54 -12.52
N LEU A 388 1.15 10.95 -12.26
CA LEU A 388 -0.14 11.44 -12.72
C LEU A 388 -0.43 12.84 -12.16
N ALA A 389 -0.25 13.01 -10.85
CA ALA A 389 -0.41 14.31 -10.21
C ALA A 389 0.54 15.37 -10.82
N ALA A 390 1.81 15.01 -11.04
CA ALA A 390 2.79 15.91 -11.66
C ALA A 390 2.43 16.30 -13.11
N SER A 391 1.89 15.36 -13.89
CA SER A 391 1.44 15.61 -15.27
C SER A 391 0.26 16.58 -15.31
N ILE A 392 -0.70 16.43 -14.40
CA ILE A 392 -1.87 17.33 -14.31
C ILE A 392 -1.42 18.74 -13.89
N GLU A 393 -0.50 18.85 -12.92
CA GLU A 393 0.09 20.13 -12.52
C GLU A 393 0.77 20.85 -13.71
N ALA A 394 1.50 20.11 -14.54
CA ALA A 394 2.16 20.67 -15.72
C ALA A 394 1.13 21.22 -16.73
N LEU A 395 0.03 20.50 -16.96
CA LEU A 395 -1.06 20.93 -17.84
C LEU A 395 -1.74 22.20 -17.31
N HIS A 396 -2.04 22.25 -16.00
CA HIS A 396 -2.67 23.42 -15.37
C HIS A 396 -1.80 24.69 -15.43
N LYS A 397 -0.48 24.54 -15.57
CA LYS A 397 0.47 25.67 -15.69
C LYS A 397 0.65 26.22 -17.11
N LYS A 398 0.28 25.48 -18.16
CA LYS A 398 0.50 25.88 -19.56
C LYS A 398 -0.37 27.07 -20.04
N GLY A 399 -1.40 27.50 -19.31
CA GLY A 399 -2.20 28.67 -19.68
C GLY A 399 -3.22 29.10 -18.62
N GLN A 400 -3.61 30.37 -18.63
CA GLN A 400 -4.55 30.95 -17.65
C GLN A 400 -5.96 30.33 -17.73
N SER A 401 -6.37 29.86 -18.93
CA SER A 401 -7.61 29.11 -19.16
C SER A 401 -7.61 27.75 -18.43
N TRP A 402 -6.48 27.03 -18.47
CA TRP A 402 -6.33 25.72 -17.82
C TRP A 402 -6.45 25.78 -16.29
N ARG A 403 -6.03 26.89 -15.68
CA ARG A 403 -6.22 27.10 -14.23
C ARG A 403 -7.69 27.20 -13.81
N ARG A 404 -8.57 27.70 -14.68
CA ARG A 404 -10.01 27.79 -14.39
C ARG A 404 -10.71 26.43 -14.47
N VAL A 405 -10.26 25.56 -15.37
CA VAL A 405 -10.81 24.20 -15.54
C VAL A 405 -10.10 23.12 -14.71
N ALA A 406 -9.03 23.49 -14.00
CA ALA A 406 -8.25 22.60 -13.15
C ALA A 406 -9.09 21.82 -12.11
N PRO A 407 -10.02 22.45 -11.37
CA PRO A 407 -10.89 21.74 -10.43
C PRO A 407 -11.77 20.71 -11.14
N LEU A 408 -12.47 21.13 -12.19
CA LEU A 408 -13.44 20.30 -12.91
C LEU A 408 -12.76 19.10 -13.57
N SER A 409 -11.65 19.32 -14.27
CA SER A 409 -10.86 18.22 -14.88
C SER A 409 -10.35 17.23 -13.83
N SER A 410 -9.89 17.72 -12.67
CA SER A 410 -9.41 16.84 -11.58
C SER A 410 -10.54 16.01 -10.98
N ILE A 411 -11.74 16.59 -10.84
CA ILE A 411 -12.94 15.88 -10.38
C ILE A 411 -13.33 14.79 -11.40
N LEU A 412 -13.41 15.14 -12.69
CA LEU A 412 -13.79 14.18 -13.74
C LEU A 412 -12.80 13.01 -13.84
N ILE A 413 -11.49 13.29 -13.77
CA ILE A 413 -10.46 12.24 -13.76
C ILE A 413 -10.59 11.38 -12.51
N SER A 414 -10.84 11.97 -11.35
CA SER A 414 -11.03 11.23 -10.09
C SER A 414 -12.25 10.31 -10.14
N VAL A 415 -13.38 10.80 -10.67
CA VAL A 415 -14.60 10.01 -10.87
C VAL A 415 -14.33 8.86 -11.84
N TYR A 416 -13.62 9.12 -12.94
CA TYR A 416 -13.24 8.07 -13.88
C TYR A 416 -12.35 7.01 -13.20
N LEU A 417 -11.30 7.39 -12.48
CA LEU A 417 -10.40 6.44 -11.79
C LEU A 417 -11.14 5.59 -10.75
N PHE A 418 -12.09 6.18 -10.03
CA PHE A 418 -12.96 5.46 -9.11
C PHE A 418 -13.84 4.45 -9.84
N ALA A 419 -14.58 4.89 -10.87
CA ALA A 419 -15.47 4.04 -11.65
C ALA A 419 -14.69 2.91 -12.34
N TYR A 420 -13.53 3.25 -12.88
CA TYR A 420 -12.62 2.35 -13.55
C TYR A 420 -12.23 1.14 -12.71
N ALA A 421 -11.81 1.38 -11.46
CA ALA A 421 -11.36 0.32 -10.57
C ALA A 421 -12.51 -0.36 -9.83
N SER A 422 -13.66 0.32 -9.66
CA SER A 422 -14.75 -0.18 -8.82
C SER A 422 -15.87 -0.86 -9.62
N PHE A 423 -16.18 -0.39 -10.84
CA PHE A 423 -17.33 -0.92 -11.60
C PHE A 423 -17.05 -2.25 -12.28
N GLY A 424 -15.77 -2.62 -12.43
CA GLY A 424 -15.40 -3.94 -12.91
C GLY A 424 -15.34 -5.01 -11.82
N LEU A 425 -15.61 -4.65 -10.55
CA LEU A 425 -15.76 -5.61 -9.46
C LEU A 425 -17.05 -6.40 -9.68
N ASN A 426 -16.92 -7.59 -10.23
CA ASN A 426 -17.95 -8.63 -10.17
C ASN A 426 -17.50 -9.63 -9.10
N TYR A 427 -18.02 -9.52 -7.88
CA TYR A 427 -17.88 -10.57 -6.87
C TYR A 427 -19.23 -11.26 -6.69
N THR A 428 -19.20 -12.58 -6.52
CA THR A 428 -20.37 -13.39 -6.17
C THR A 428 -20.90 -12.92 -4.82
N THR A 429 -22.20 -12.62 -4.76
CA THR A 429 -22.87 -12.32 -3.49
C THR A 429 -23.28 -13.62 -2.81
N ILE A 430 -23.51 -13.60 -1.48
CA ILE A 430 -24.04 -14.75 -0.73
C ILE A 430 -25.37 -15.25 -1.33
N GLU A 431 -26.12 -14.37 -2.03
CA GLU A 431 -27.40 -14.71 -2.67
C GLU A 431 -27.24 -15.45 -4.01
N ASP A 432 -26.05 -15.45 -4.62
CA ASP A 432 -25.81 -16.01 -5.95
C ASP A 432 -25.35 -17.49 -5.94
N GLU A 433 -25.27 -18.15 -4.78
CA GLU A 433 -24.91 -19.57 -4.69
C GLU A 433 -26.10 -20.50 -4.38
N PRO A 434 -26.63 -21.22 -5.38
CA PRO A 434 -27.10 -22.57 -5.16
C PRO A 434 -25.86 -23.49 -5.14
N GLU A 435 -25.58 -24.13 -4.00
CA GLU A 435 -24.63 -25.24 -3.81
C GLU A 435 -23.68 -25.57 -5.00
N VAL A 436 -22.53 -24.91 -5.16
CA VAL A 436 -21.47 -25.40 -6.07
C VAL A 436 -20.08 -25.17 -5.50
N SER A 437 -19.56 -26.25 -4.92
CA SER A 437 -18.16 -26.67 -5.01
C SER A 437 -17.56 -26.35 -6.38
N HIS A 438 -16.46 -25.60 -6.51
CA HIS A 438 -15.41 -25.81 -7.53
C HIS A 438 -14.26 -24.78 -7.40
N TRP A 439 -13.32 -25.03 -6.48
CA TRP A 439 -11.89 -24.70 -6.64
C TRP A 439 -11.03 -25.79 -5.99
N SER A 440 -10.86 -26.88 -6.75
CA SER A 440 -9.84 -27.94 -6.66
C SER A 440 -9.20 -28.25 -5.28
N ASP A 441 -9.89 -29.04 -4.48
CA ASP A 441 -9.57 -30.32 -3.82
C ASP A 441 -8.13 -30.74 -3.41
N SER A 442 -7.07 -29.98 -3.67
CA SER A 442 -5.70 -30.41 -3.32
C SER A 442 -5.00 -29.49 -2.31
N VAL A 443 -5.24 -28.18 -2.35
CA VAL A 443 -4.67 -27.24 -1.36
C VAL A 443 -5.71 -26.82 -0.32
N VAL A 444 -6.97 -26.68 -0.75
CA VAL A 444 -8.09 -26.37 0.15
C VAL A 444 -8.45 -27.59 1.01
N HIS A 445 -8.43 -28.83 0.52
CA HIS A 445 -8.64 -29.99 1.42
C HIS A 445 -7.54 -30.17 2.48
N LEU A 446 -6.33 -29.68 2.22
CA LEU A 446 -5.26 -29.66 3.23
C LEU A 446 -5.51 -28.59 4.32
N PHE A 447 -6.12 -27.44 4.00
CA PHE A 447 -6.39 -26.37 4.97
C PHE A 447 -7.82 -26.39 5.58
N TRP A 448 -8.81 -26.84 4.81
CA TRP A 448 -10.23 -26.88 5.16
C TRP A 448 -10.52 -27.92 6.25
N ASN A 449 -9.88 -29.10 6.14
CA ASN A 449 -9.95 -30.12 7.20
C ASN A 449 -9.14 -29.77 8.45
N GLN A 450 -8.36 -28.68 8.44
CA GLN A 450 -7.49 -28.31 9.57
C GLN A 450 -8.11 -27.29 10.53
N SER A 451 -9.37 -26.87 10.40
CA SER A 451 -9.88 -25.72 11.17
C SER A 451 -11.27 -25.87 11.78
N LEU A 452 -11.79 -27.10 11.89
CA LEU A 452 -12.92 -27.37 12.77
C LEU A 452 -12.45 -27.30 14.23
N SER A 453 -12.53 -26.12 14.82
CA SER A 453 -12.43 -25.94 16.26
C SER A 453 -13.74 -26.39 16.93
N ILE A 454 -13.66 -26.68 18.23
CA ILE A 454 -14.76 -27.12 19.12
C ILE A 454 -15.97 -26.15 19.10
N TRP A 455 -15.81 -24.94 18.56
CA TRP A 455 -16.87 -23.93 18.39
C TRP A 455 -17.89 -24.24 17.30
N ALA A 456 -17.56 -25.11 16.32
CA ALA A 456 -18.53 -25.54 15.30
C ALA A 456 -19.75 -26.26 15.89
N GLN A 457 -19.64 -26.80 17.12
CA GLN A 457 -20.76 -27.40 17.84
C GLN A 457 -21.73 -26.38 18.48
N HIS A 458 -21.36 -25.10 18.57
CA HIS A 458 -22.18 -24.06 19.21
C HIS A 458 -22.88 -23.11 18.22
N LEU A 459 -22.62 -23.24 16.91
CA LEU A 459 -23.20 -22.39 15.86
C LEU A 459 -24.29 -23.07 15.00
N MET A 460 -24.67 -24.31 15.32
CA MET A 460 -25.86 -24.95 14.73
C MET A 460 -26.89 -25.23 15.83
N PRO A 461 -27.98 -24.46 15.93
CA PRO A 461 -29.16 -24.94 16.65
C PRO A 461 -29.76 -26.09 15.85
N VAL A 462 -29.97 -27.22 16.53
CA VAL A 462 -30.78 -28.36 16.03
C VAL A 462 -32.21 -27.92 15.78
#